data_AF-A0A7K4GVX5-F1
#
_entry.id   AF-A0A7K4GVX5-F1
#
_cell.length_a   1.000
_cell.length_b   1.000
_cell.length_c   1.000
_cell.angle_alpha   90.00
_cell.angle_beta   90.00
_cell.angle_gamma   90.00
#
_symmetry.space_group_name_H-M   'P 1'
#
loop_
_entity.id
_entity.type
_entity.pdbx_description
1 polymer ?
#
loop_
_entity_poly.entity_id
_entity_poly.type
_entity_poly.pdbx_seq_one_letter_code
_entity_poly.pdbx_strand_id
1 'polypeptide(L)'
;MEKRIKDFEPKKQTINEMIKQMKETAFNARKLADSVDIVEEMIKEDGCAKFLALSGAMVPAGMRKCVVEMIKNDWVDIIVSTGANITHDLSVSLAGEHYIQCDPLSTNDSELAKKKISRIYDVLSPDKTFIDFEKNIQEILSEIEEGTYSSYELLEKIGKKIDDEESIVKAAADNGVKIIIPA
;
A
#
# COMPACT_ATOMS: atom_id res chain seq x y z
N MET A 1 -28.35 20.02 19.56
CA MET A 1 -28.75 18.96 20.50
C MET A 1 -27.47 18.45 21.17
N GLU A 2 -27.41 18.37 22.50
CA GLU A 2 -26.21 17.86 23.20
C GLU A 2 -26.07 16.34 22.97
N LYS A 3 -24.93 15.90 22.43
CA LYS A 3 -24.64 14.48 22.21
C LYS A 3 -23.79 13.97 23.37
N ARG A 4 -24.36 13.09 24.21
CA ARG A 4 -23.65 12.47 25.35
C ARG A 4 -22.72 11.35 24.88
N ILE A 5 -21.61 11.17 25.59
CA ILE A 5 -20.74 9.99 25.44
C ILE A 5 -21.50 8.74 25.91
N LYS A 6 -21.31 7.63 25.19
CA LYS A 6 -21.83 6.32 25.58
C LYS A 6 -20.68 5.33 25.79
N ASP A 7 -20.87 4.42 26.73
CA ASP A 7 -19.92 3.35 26.99
C ASP A 7 -19.91 2.34 25.82
N PHE A 8 -18.72 1.81 25.55
CA PHE A 8 -18.55 0.72 24.61
C PHE A 8 -18.91 -0.60 25.29
N GLU A 9 -19.77 -1.40 24.67
CA GLU A 9 -20.21 -2.69 25.18
C GLU A 9 -19.69 -3.82 24.29
N PRO A 10 -18.67 -4.59 24.73
CA PRO A 10 -18.14 -5.71 23.96
C PRO A 10 -19.13 -6.89 24.00
N LYS A 11 -20.10 -6.89 23.07
CA LYS A 11 -21.10 -7.95 22.88
C LYS A 11 -20.83 -8.74 21.60
N LYS A 12 -21.53 -9.86 21.43
CA LYS A 12 -21.53 -10.61 20.16
C LYS A 12 -22.16 -9.71 19.08
N GLN A 13 -21.33 -9.14 18.21
CA GLN A 13 -21.72 -8.18 17.17
C GLN A 13 -20.78 -8.26 15.96
N THR A 14 -21.21 -7.67 14.85
CA THR A 14 -20.42 -7.50 13.63
C THR A 14 -19.39 -6.37 13.80
N ILE A 15 -18.37 -6.35 12.93
CA ILE A 15 -17.38 -5.26 12.89
C ILE A 15 -18.05 -3.90 12.60
N ASN A 16 -19.05 -3.86 11.71
CA ASN A 16 -19.77 -2.64 11.40
C ASN A 16 -20.53 -2.10 12.64
N GLU A 17 -21.23 -2.96 13.38
CA GLU A 17 -21.91 -2.56 14.62
C GLU A 17 -20.92 -2.05 15.66
N MET A 18 -19.76 -2.70 15.77
CA MET A 18 -18.68 -2.26 16.66
C MET A 18 -18.17 -0.86 16.29
N ILE A 19 -17.90 -0.58 15.02
CA ILE A 19 -17.47 0.75 14.54
C ILE A 19 -18.54 1.81 14.80
N LYS A 20 -19.81 1.50 14.54
CA LYS A 20 -20.94 2.40 14.85
C LYS A 20 -21.03 2.71 16.34
N GLN A 21 -20.72 1.75 17.21
CA GLN A 21 -20.64 1.99 18.66
C GLN A 21 -19.46 2.90 19.01
N MET A 22 -18.29 2.70 18.38
CA MET A 22 -17.11 3.56 18.58
C MET A 22 -17.38 5.04 18.25
N LYS A 23 -18.29 5.34 17.31
CA LYS A 23 -18.73 6.72 17.00
C LYS A 23 -19.32 7.46 18.21
N GLU A 24 -19.91 6.75 19.14
CA GLU A 24 -20.52 7.33 20.35
C GLU A 24 -19.50 7.51 21.51
N THR A 25 -18.29 6.95 21.36
CA THR A 25 -17.17 7.03 22.33
C THR A 25 -16.28 8.25 22.08
N ALA A 26 -15.07 8.34 22.65
CA ALA A 26 -14.18 9.50 22.50
C ALA A 26 -12.85 9.16 21.81
N PHE A 27 -12.07 10.20 21.44
CA PHE A 27 -10.72 10.09 20.89
C PHE A 27 -10.63 9.28 19.58
N ASN A 28 -9.63 8.40 19.45
CA ASN A 28 -9.33 7.70 18.21
C ASN A 28 -10.41 6.68 17.82
N ALA A 29 -11.18 6.15 18.77
CA ALA A 29 -12.30 5.27 18.46
C ALA A 29 -13.39 6.02 17.67
N ARG A 30 -13.76 7.22 18.11
CA ARG A 30 -14.69 8.06 17.33
C ARG A 30 -14.09 8.48 15.99
N LYS A 31 -12.82 8.90 15.97
CA LYS A 31 -12.16 9.28 14.71
C LYS A 31 -12.13 8.15 13.70
N LEU A 32 -11.89 6.91 14.13
CA LEU A 32 -11.94 5.74 13.26
C LEU A 32 -13.34 5.55 12.67
N ALA A 33 -14.38 5.67 13.49
CA ALA A 33 -15.76 5.56 13.00
C ALA A 33 -16.13 6.68 12.02
N ASP A 34 -15.75 7.93 12.33
CA ASP A 34 -15.95 9.06 11.43
C ASP A 34 -15.16 8.85 10.11
N SER A 35 -13.93 8.32 10.16
CA SER A 35 -13.15 7.97 8.97
C SER A 35 -13.82 6.92 8.09
N VAL A 36 -14.41 5.88 8.70
CA VAL A 36 -15.13 4.84 7.94
C VAL A 36 -16.34 5.43 7.23
N ASP A 37 -17.11 6.29 7.90
CA ASP A 37 -18.27 6.94 7.29
C ASP A 37 -17.86 7.87 6.13
N ILE A 38 -16.79 8.65 6.30
CA ILE A 38 -16.26 9.53 5.24
C ILE A 38 -15.81 8.70 4.02
N VAL A 39 -15.08 7.61 4.24
CA VAL A 39 -14.62 6.75 3.14
C VAL A 39 -15.82 6.08 2.44
N GLU A 40 -16.81 5.61 3.20
CA GLU A 40 -18.03 5.02 2.63
C GLU A 40 -18.83 6.04 1.80
N GLU A 41 -18.93 7.29 2.26
CA GLU A 41 -19.57 8.38 1.53
C GLU A 41 -18.80 8.70 0.23
N MET A 42 -17.47 8.86 0.31
CA MET A 42 -16.62 9.12 -0.85
C MET A 42 -16.71 8.01 -1.92
N ILE A 43 -16.81 6.75 -1.52
CA ILE A 43 -16.91 5.61 -2.44
C ILE A 43 -18.28 5.59 -3.14
N LYS A 44 -19.35 6.00 -2.45
CA LYS A 44 -20.73 5.96 -2.97
C LYS A 44 -21.11 7.21 -3.77
N GLU A 45 -20.36 8.31 -3.64
CA GLU A 45 -20.67 9.57 -4.29
C GLU A 45 -20.22 9.59 -5.75
N ASP A 46 -21.20 9.69 -6.66
CA ASP A 46 -20.93 9.85 -8.09
C ASP A 46 -20.19 11.17 -8.37
N GLY A 47 -19.16 11.10 -9.21
CA GLY A 47 -18.36 12.27 -9.58
C GLY A 47 -17.34 12.71 -8.53
N CYS A 48 -17.21 11.99 -7.41
CA CYS A 48 -16.15 12.21 -6.43
C CYS A 48 -14.82 11.59 -6.90
N ALA A 49 -13.78 12.42 -7.04
CA ALA A 49 -12.43 11.97 -7.37
C ALA A 49 -11.68 11.52 -6.10
N LYS A 50 -11.29 10.26 -6.05
CA LYS A 50 -10.76 9.56 -4.88
C LYS A 50 -9.23 9.45 -4.99
N PHE A 51 -8.54 10.25 -4.19
CA PHE A 51 -7.07 10.25 -4.11
C PHE A 51 -6.61 9.42 -2.91
N LEU A 52 -5.71 8.46 -3.15
CA LEU A 52 -5.02 7.70 -2.11
C LEU A 52 -3.56 8.15 -2.01
N ALA A 53 -3.19 8.74 -0.87
CA ALA A 53 -1.81 9.11 -0.58
C ALA A 53 -1.13 8.00 0.25
N LEU A 54 -0.05 7.42 -0.28
CA LEU A 54 0.73 6.38 0.38
C LEU A 54 2.04 6.96 0.92
N SER A 55 2.28 6.76 2.21
CA SER A 55 3.50 7.20 2.90
C SER A 55 4.06 6.07 3.76
N GLY A 56 5.34 6.17 4.15
CA GLY A 56 6.01 5.11 4.88
C GLY A 56 6.16 3.82 4.07
N ALA A 57 6.34 2.70 4.76
CA ALA A 57 6.60 1.40 4.18
C ALA A 57 5.34 0.52 4.13
N MET A 58 4.33 0.94 3.35
CA MET A 58 3.02 0.27 3.30
C MET A 58 3.12 -1.16 2.76
N VAL A 59 3.90 -1.37 1.70
CA VAL A 59 4.10 -2.71 1.11
C VAL A 59 4.84 -3.64 2.09
N PRO A 60 6.00 -3.26 2.68
CA PRO A 60 6.64 -4.05 3.73
C PRO A 60 5.77 -4.29 4.96
N ALA A 61 4.89 -3.34 5.31
CA ALA A 61 3.94 -3.47 6.42
C ALA A 61 2.74 -4.39 6.11
N GLY A 62 2.70 -5.02 4.94
CA GLY A 62 1.65 -5.97 4.56
C GLY A 62 0.38 -5.34 3.99
N MET A 63 0.40 -4.05 3.64
CA MET A 63 -0.77 -3.35 3.08
C MET A 63 -0.92 -3.50 1.56
N ARG A 64 -0.01 -4.23 0.90
CA ARG A 64 0.01 -4.41 -0.57
C ARG A 64 -1.33 -4.85 -1.13
N LYS A 65 -1.88 -5.96 -0.62
CA LYS A 65 -3.18 -6.50 -1.07
C LYS A 65 -4.34 -5.56 -0.78
N CYS A 66 -4.29 -4.82 0.33
CA CYS A 66 -5.31 -3.83 0.66
C CYS A 66 -5.40 -2.76 -0.45
N VAL A 67 -4.24 -2.23 -0.90
CA VAL A 67 -4.20 -1.25 -1.99
C VAL A 67 -4.70 -1.85 -3.31
N VAL A 68 -4.32 -3.10 -3.62
CA VAL A 68 -4.80 -3.80 -4.83
C VAL A 68 -6.31 -3.96 -4.81
N GLU A 69 -6.89 -4.39 -3.69
CA GLU A 69 -8.35 -4.53 -3.57
C GLU A 69 -9.05 -3.18 -3.67
N MET A 70 -8.49 -2.12 -3.09
CA MET A 70 -9.03 -0.77 -3.26
C MET A 70 -9.07 -0.33 -4.73
N ILE A 71 -8.02 -0.66 -5.51
CA ILE A 71 -8.00 -0.39 -6.96
C ILE A 71 -9.07 -1.22 -7.67
N LYS A 72 -9.12 -2.54 -7.44
CA LYS A 72 -10.04 -3.46 -8.13
C LYS A 72 -11.52 -3.21 -7.82
N ASN A 73 -11.82 -2.57 -6.69
CA ASN A 73 -13.18 -2.22 -6.28
C ASN A 73 -13.56 -0.76 -6.64
N ASP A 74 -12.76 -0.05 -7.45
CA ASP A 74 -12.99 1.35 -7.82
C ASP A 74 -13.03 2.33 -6.63
N TRP A 75 -12.33 2.03 -5.53
CA TRP A 75 -12.28 2.91 -4.35
C TRP A 75 -11.24 4.02 -4.48
N VAL A 76 -10.41 3.98 -5.53
CA VAL A 76 -9.31 4.92 -5.77
C VAL A 76 -9.21 5.21 -7.25
N ASP A 77 -9.15 6.50 -7.60
CA ASP A 77 -8.95 6.96 -8.98
C ASP A 77 -7.49 7.33 -9.25
N ILE A 78 -6.81 7.87 -8.22
CA ILE A 78 -5.42 8.35 -8.31
C ILE A 78 -4.66 7.97 -7.05
N ILE A 79 -3.46 7.42 -7.22
CA ILE A 79 -2.52 7.14 -6.14
C ILE A 79 -1.38 8.15 -6.20
N VAL A 80 -1.07 8.77 -5.06
CA VAL A 80 0.15 9.57 -4.87
C VAL A 80 1.04 8.82 -3.90
N SER A 81 2.24 8.45 -4.31
CA SER A 81 3.13 7.60 -3.51
C SER A 81 4.57 8.07 -3.57
N THR A 82 5.38 7.61 -2.61
CA THR A 82 6.84 7.63 -2.72
C THR A 82 7.31 6.56 -3.69
N GLY A 83 8.51 6.75 -4.28
CA GLY A 83 9.17 5.69 -5.06
C GLY A 83 9.36 4.40 -4.28
N ALA A 84 9.64 4.49 -2.97
CA ALA A 84 9.88 3.33 -2.11
C ALA A 84 8.74 2.31 -2.10
N ASN A 85 7.47 2.74 -1.94
CA ASN A 85 6.35 1.79 -1.96
C ASN A 85 6.22 1.07 -3.30
N ILE A 86 6.50 1.77 -4.40
CA ILE A 86 6.41 1.21 -5.75
C ILE A 86 7.60 0.27 -6.02
N THR A 87 8.80 0.62 -5.59
CA THR A 87 9.96 -0.29 -5.62
C THR A 87 9.69 -1.55 -4.81
N HIS A 88 9.08 -1.45 -3.62
CA HIS A 88 8.73 -2.61 -2.82
C HIS A 88 7.64 -3.48 -3.48
N ASP A 89 6.63 -2.88 -4.10
CA ASP A 89 5.62 -3.62 -4.87
C ASP A 89 6.27 -4.42 -6.01
N LEU A 90 7.13 -3.76 -6.79
CA LEU A 90 7.83 -4.38 -7.91
C LEU A 90 8.85 -5.42 -7.45
N SER A 91 9.54 -5.22 -6.33
CA SER A 91 10.47 -6.22 -5.80
C SER A 91 9.75 -7.48 -5.35
N VAL A 92 8.56 -7.36 -4.74
CA VAL A 92 7.73 -8.54 -4.43
C VAL A 92 7.30 -9.22 -5.74
N SER A 93 6.80 -8.44 -6.70
CA SER A 93 6.28 -8.96 -7.98
C SER A 93 7.33 -9.68 -8.83
N LEU A 94 8.54 -9.11 -8.89
CA LEU A 94 9.58 -9.54 -9.83
C LEU A 94 10.63 -10.43 -9.19
N ALA A 95 10.79 -10.42 -7.86
CA ALA A 95 11.81 -11.20 -7.16
C ALA A 95 11.24 -12.15 -6.10
N GLY A 96 9.92 -12.14 -5.86
CA GLY A 96 9.28 -13.01 -4.87
C GLY A 96 9.66 -12.68 -3.43
N GLU A 97 9.86 -11.39 -3.12
CA GLU A 97 10.24 -10.94 -1.77
C GLU A 97 9.25 -11.42 -0.71
N HIS A 98 9.80 -11.85 0.43
CA HIS A 98 9.05 -12.18 1.62
C HIS A 98 9.66 -11.47 2.83
N TYR A 99 8.97 -10.42 3.27
CA TYR A 99 9.32 -9.67 4.46
C TYR A 99 9.22 -10.51 5.72
N ILE A 100 10.24 -10.44 6.56
CA ILE A 100 10.33 -11.21 7.82
C ILE A 100 10.24 -10.24 9.00
N GLN A 101 9.42 -10.57 9.99
CA GLN A 101 9.34 -9.79 11.23
C GLN A 101 10.61 -9.97 12.07
N CYS A 102 11.07 -8.90 12.71
CA CYS A 102 12.12 -8.91 13.71
C CYS A 102 11.77 -8.01 14.89
N ASP A 103 12.38 -8.25 16.05
CA ASP A 103 12.27 -7.31 17.16
C ASP A 103 13.23 -6.13 16.93
N PRO A 104 12.74 -4.90 16.73
CA PRO A 104 13.57 -3.74 16.42
C PRO A 104 14.51 -3.35 17.57
N LEU A 105 14.25 -3.80 18.80
CA LEU A 105 15.06 -3.45 19.98
C LEU A 105 16.25 -4.40 20.19
N SER A 106 16.11 -5.67 19.80
CA SER A 106 17.15 -6.69 19.99
C SER A 106 17.90 -7.04 18.71
N THR A 107 17.41 -6.61 17.54
CA THR A 107 18.05 -6.88 16.25
C THR A 107 19.29 -6.01 16.03
N ASN A 108 20.43 -6.64 15.71
CA ASN A 108 21.71 -5.96 15.50
C ASN A 108 22.01 -5.74 14.01
N ASP A 109 22.02 -4.47 13.58
CA ASP A 109 22.26 -4.09 12.18
C ASP A 109 23.64 -4.46 11.65
N SER A 110 24.67 -4.53 12.51
CA SER A 110 26.01 -4.99 12.09
C SER A 110 26.01 -6.48 11.75
N GLU A 111 25.22 -7.28 12.45
CA GLU A 111 25.06 -8.71 12.11
C GLU A 111 24.19 -8.91 10.87
N LEU A 112 23.15 -8.10 10.69
CA LEU A 112 22.34 -8.11 9.46
C LEU A 112 23.17 -7.73 8.24
N ALA A 113 24.02 -6.70 8.34
CA ALA A 113 24.90 -6.27 7.26
C ALA A 113 25.87 -7.39 6.82
N LYS A 114 26.46 -8.12 7.77
CA LYS A 114 27.30 -9.30 7.46
C LYS A 114 26.52 -10.40 6.72
N LYS A 115 25.22 -10.51 6.98
CA LYS A 115 24.30 -11.46 6.35
C LYS A 115 23.65 -10.94 5.07
N LYS A 116 23.93 -9.68 4.66
CA LYS A 116 23.30 -9.01 3.51
C LYS A 116 21.77 -8.96 3.65
N ILE A 117 21.32 -8.50 4.80
CA ILE A 117 19.91 -8.29 5.12
C ILE A 117 19.73 -6.82 5.46
N SER A 118 18.82 -6.17 4.76
CA SER A 118 18.37 -4.81 5.03
C SER A 118 17.19 -4.82 6.00
N ARG A 119 17.10 -3.81 6.86
CA ARG A 119 16.03 -3.67 7.87
C ARG A 119 15.21 -2.40 7.66
N ILE A 120 13.89 -2.56 7.73
CA ILE A 120 12.87 -1.52 7.70
C ILE A 120 12.13 -1.58 9.05
N TYR A 121 12.67 -0.90 10.06
CA TYR A 121 12.18 -0.96 11.44
C TYR A 121 12.09 -2.38 12.02
N ASP A 122 10.91 -2.99 12.06
CA ASP A 122 10.61 -4.34 12.55
C ASP A 122 10.44 -5.37 11.42
N VAL A 123 10.85 -5.01 10.20
CA VAL A 123 10.79 -5.84 8.99
C VAL A 123 12.18 -6.03 8.39
N LEU A 124 12.48 -7.24 7.92
CA LEU A 124 13.73 -7.61 7.24
C LEU A 124 13.47 -7.95 5.78
N SER A 125 14.43 -7.60 4.92
CA SER A 125 14.45 -7.88 3.47
C SER A 125 15.87 -8.31 3.06
N PRO A 126 16.06 -9.51 2.49
CA PRO A 126 17.36 -9.94 1.99
C PRO A 126 17.81 -9.12 0.77
N ASP A 127 19.08 -8.73 0.72
CA ASP A 127 19.61 -7.93 -0.40
C ASP A 127 19.51 -8.68 -1.75
N LYS A 128 19.50 -10.03 -1.71
CA LYS A 128 19.32 -10.87 -2.90
C LYS A 128 18.05 -10.50 -3.66
N THR A 129 16.98 -10.12 -2.96
CA THR A 129 15.73 -9.69 -3.59
C THR A 129 15.96 -8.49 -4.49
N PHE A 130 16.70 -7.49 -4.02
CA PHE A 130 16.97 -6.30 -4.82
C PHE A 130 17.86 -6.59 -6.04
N ILE A 131 18.79 -7.55 -5.92
CA ILE A 131 19.61 -8.01 -7.05
C ILE A 131 18.72 -8.67 -8.12
N ASP A 132 17.83 -9.57 -7.71
CA ASP A 132 16.91 -10.26 -8.62
C ASP A 132 15.91 -9.27 -9.24
N PHE A 133 15.39 -8.34 -8.44
CA PHE A 133 14.51 -7.26 -8.89
C PHE A 133 15.21 -6.37 -9.93
N GLU A 134 16.43 -5.92 -9.66
CA GLU A 134 17.20 -5.07 -10.58
C GLU A 134 17.38 -5.75 -11.93
N LYS A 135 17.74 -7.04 -11.94
CA LYS A 135 17.86 -7.81 -13.18
C LYS A 135 16.53 -7.82 -13.96
N ASN A 136 15.44 -8.17 -13.29
CA ASN A 136 14.16 -8.40 -13.95
C ASN A 136 13.49 -7.08 -14.40
N ILE A 137 13.63 -6.00 -13.64
CA ILE A 137 13.10 -4.69 -14.05
C ILE A 137 13.88 -4.11 -15.24
N GLN A 138 15.20 -4.35 -15.33
CA GLN A 138 16.00 -3.92 -16.48
C GLN A 138 15.56 -4.61 -17.78
N GLU A 139 15.18 -5.90 -17.73
CA GLU A 139 14.61 -6.61 -18.86
C GLU A 139 13.30 -5.93 -19.34
N ILE A 140 12.38 -5.63 -18.41
CA ILE A 140 11.13 -4.90 -18.71
C ILE A 140 11.40 -3.52 -19.30
N LEU A 141 12.31 -2.75 -18.69
CA LEU A 141 12.66 -1.39 -19.11
C LEU A 141 13.31 -1.39 -20.50
N SER A 142 14.09 -2.42 -20.85
CA SER A 142 14.73 -2.53 -22.18
C SER A 142 13.73 -2.67 -23.33
N GLU A 143 12.49 -3.10 -23.03
CA GLU A 143 11.41 -3.22 -24.00
C GLU A 143 10.55 -1.95 -24.10
N ILE A 144 10.82 -0.94 -23.27
CA ILE A 144 10.14 0.35 -23.30
C ILE A 144 10.95 1.31 -24.17
N GLU A 145 10.28 1.95 -25.13
CA GLU A 145 10.91 2.94 -26.01
C GLU A 145 11.53 4.09 -25.20
N GLU A 146 12.73 4.52 -25.58
CA GLU A 146 13.39 5.65 -24.95
C GLU A 146 12.57 6.93 -25.13
N GLY A 147 12.41 7.72 -24.06
CA GLY A 147 11.57 8.90 -24.11
C GLY A 147 11.44 9.59 -22.76
N THR A 148 10.67 10.68 -22.76
CA THR A 148 10.28 11.37 -21.52
C THR A 148 8.93 10.83 -21.07
N TYR A 149 8.88 10.33 -19.84
CA TYR A 149 7.67 9.79 -19.23
C TYR A 149 7.42 10.48 -17.90
N SER A 150 6.15 10.79 -17.65
CA SER A 150 5.68 10.97 -16.28
C SER A 150 5.69 9.62 -15.53
N SER A 151 5.67 9.67 -14.20
CA SER A 151 5.69 8.45 -13.38
C SER A 151 4.52 7.50 -13.70
N TYR A 152 3.31 8.02 -13.90
CA TYR A 152 2.16 7.17 -14.21
C TYR A 152 2.24 6.53 -15.60
N GLU A 153 2.83 7.20 -16.60
CA GLU A 153 3.01 6.63 -17.94
C GLU A 153 4.02 5.49 -17.94
N LEU A 154 5.15 5.67 -17.23
CA LEU A 154 6.17 4.63 -17.11
C LEU A 154 5.61 3.43 -16.34
N LEU A 155 4.92 3.66 -15.23
CA LEU A 155 4.33 2.60 -14.42
C LEU A 155 3.20 1.85 -15.13
N GLU A 156 2.40 2.52 -15.95
CA GLU A 156 1.40 1.84 -16.79
C GLU A 156 2.07 0.86 -17.76
N LYS A 157 3.17 1.27 -18.41
CA LYS A 157 3.94 0.39 -19.32
C LYS A 157 4.58 -0.79 -18.59
N ILE A 158 5.13 -0.55 -17.39
CA ILE A 158 5.70 -1.61 -16.54
C ILE A 158 4.60 -2.58 -16.09
N GLY A 159 3.47 -2.07 -15.59
CA GLY A 159 2.35 -2.87 -15.10
C GLY A 159 1.79 -3.85 -16.13
N LYS A 160 1.73 -3.44 -17.40
CA LYS A 160 1.30 -4.29 -18.52
C LYS A 160 2.25 -5.46 -18.83
N LYS A 161 3.46 -5.46 -18.28
CA LYS A 161 4.47 -6.51 -18.44
C LYS A 161 4.65 -7.37 -17.18
N ILE A 162 3.88 -7.12 -16.13
CA ILE A 162 3.90 -7.89 -14.86
C ILE A 162 2.81 -8.96 -14.89
N ASP A 163 3.15 -10.17 -14.42
CA ASP A 163 2.23 -11.32 -14.32
C ASP A 163 1.67 -11.52 -12.89
N ASP A 164 2.14 -10.74 -11.91
CA ASP A 164 1.65 -10.81 -10.54
C ASP A 164 0.35 -10.00 -10.34
N GLU A 165 -0.79 -10.71 -10.26
CA GLU A 165 -2.13 -10.16 -9.97
C GLU A 165 -2.26 -9.44 -8.62
N GLU A 166 -1.28 -9.58 -7.74
CA GLU A 166 -1.18 -8.88 -6.45
C GLU A 166 -0.27 -7.65 -6.51
N SER A 167 0.21 -7.25 -7.70
CA SER A 167 0.96 -6.01 -7.90
C SER A 167 0.05 -4.79 -7.92
N ILE A 168 0.40 -3.78 -7.12
CA ILE A 168 -0.21 -2.45 -7.16
C ILE A 168 -0.02 -1.82 -8.55
N VAL A 169 1.19 -1.91 -9.11
CA VAL A 169 1.52 -1.35 -10.43
C VAL A 169 0.71 -2.02 -11.54
N LYS A 170 0.60 -3.35 -11.53
CA LYS A 170 -0.25 -4.08 -12.47
C LYS A 170 -1.72 -3.71 -12.32
N ALA A 171 -2.25 -3.79 -11.10
CA ALA A 171 -3.65 -3.48 -10.84
C ALA A 171 -4.00 -2.06 -11.29
N ALA A 172 -3.11 -1.09 -11.05
CA ALA A 172 -3.30 0.27 -11.50
C ALA A 172 -3.31 0.39 -13.03
N ALA A 173 -2.39 -0.28 -13.73
CA ALA A 173 -2.35 -0.31 -15.19
C ALA A 173 -3.61 -0.95 -15.80
N ASP A 174 -4.10 -2.03 -15.21
CA ASP A 174 -5.26 -2.78 -15.70
C ASP A 174 -6.59 -2.04 -15.46
N ASN A 175 -6.66 -1.21 -14.42
CA ASN A 175 -7.88 -0.46 -14.05
C ASN A 175 -7.81 1.04 -14.38
N GLY A 176 -6.75 1.51 -15.04
CA GLY A 176 -6.59 2.92 -15.43
C GLY A 176 -6.33 3.89 -14.26
N VAL A 177 -5.92 3.39 -13.10
CA VAL A 177 -5.55 4.21 -11.94
C VAL A 177 -4.16 4.79 -12.15
N LYS A 178 -4.01 6.10 -11.96
CA LYS A 178 -2.72 6.78 -12.14
C LYS A 178 -1.91 6.76 -10.86
N ILE A 179 -0.66 6.27 -10.92
CA ILE A 179 0.29 6.35 -9.81
C ILE A 179 1.27 7.49 -10.05
N ILE A 180 1.17 8.54 -9.25
CA ILE A 180 2.05 9.70 -9.29
C ILE A 180 3.12 9.55 -8.22
N ILE A 181 4.38 9.54 -8.65
CA ILE A 181 5.57 9.59 -7.81
C ILE A 181 6.29 10.92 -8.08
N PRO A 182 6.26 11.89 -7.14
CA PRO A 182 6.96 13.16 -7.31
C PRO A 182 8.48 13.07 -7.14
N ALA A 183 8.97 12.07 -6.39
CA ALA A 183 10.38 11.83 -6.07
C ALA A 183 10.67 10.33 -5.88
#